data_AF-A0A1G7ZKK3-F1
#
_entry.id   AF-A0A1G7ZKK3-F1
#
_cell.length_a   1.000
_cell.length_b   1.000
_cell.length_c   1.000
_cell.angle_alpha   90.00
_cell.angle_beta   90.00
_cell.angle_gamma   90.00
#
_symmetry.space_group_name_H-M   'P 1'
#
loop_
_entity.id
_entity.type
_entity.pdbx_description
1 polymer ?
#
loop_
_entity_poly.entity_id
_entity_poly.type
_entity_poly.pdbx_seq_one_letter_code
_entity_poly.pdbx_strand_id
1 'polypeptide(L)'
;MSNIGVDTTERLPSIVIPRRDHARLERLADDAVKERHPVGSFLMSEIRRAVVFETNQVPDGAVCLNEWVTYRVDGGRQSESKILVCPHDLRNGLVELSVLSPLGAALLGMSVGQRMKFFSIEGGLHSVIVESVLAPAGAPVLFPAKSCRSAGRASTSSPEPDDDGPQAA
;
A
#
# COMPACT_ATOMS: atom_id res chain seq x y z
N MET A 1 20.54 -32.73 0.29
CA MET A 1 19.73 -33.03 1.49
C MET A 1 20.01 -31.95 2.52
N SER A 2 18.98 -31.55 3.28
CA SER A 2 18.93 -30.47 4.29
C SER A 2 18.54 -29.10 3.70
N ASN A 3 17.24 -28.75 3.68
CA ASN A 3 16.35 -28.25 4.74
C ASN A 3 16.27 -26.72 4.72
N ILE A 4 15.23 -26.17 4.10
CA ILE A 4 14.69 -24.86 4.47
C ILE A 4 13.36 -25.16 5.16
N GLY A 5 13.38 -25.07 6.48
CA GLY A 5 12.19 -25.18 7.30
C GLY A 5 11.22 -24.08 6.91
N VAL A 6 10.08 -24.48 6.32
CA VAL A 6 8.88 -23.67 6.31
C VAL A 6 8.30 -23.70 7.72
N ASP A 7 8.89 -22.90 8.60
CA ASP A 7 8.36 -22.61 9.92
C ASP A 7 7.87 -21.17 9.93
N THR A 8 6.58 -20.94 9.65
CA THR A 8 5.85 -19.87 10.34
C THR A 8 4.34 -20.07 10.16
N THR A 9 3.68 -20.38 11.28
CA THR A 9 2.34 -19.89 11.60
C THR A 9 2.03 -18.57 10.87
N GLU A 10 1.02 -18.55 9.99
CA GLU A 10 0.69 -17.47 9.04
C GLU A 10 0.43 -16.11 9.73
N ARG A 11 1.49 -15.42 10.18
CA ARG A 11 1.42 -13.99 10.49
C ARG A 11 1.37 -13.26 9.16
N LEU A 12 0.20 -12.72 8.84
CA LEU A 12 0.09 -11.73 7.77
C LEU A 12 1.16 -10.65 7.99
N PRO A 13 1.94 -10.28 6.96
CA PRO A 13 2.95 -9.26 7.10
C PRO A 13 2.34 -7.99 7.70
N SER A 14 3.13 -7.28 8.50
CA SER A 14 2.70 -5.99 9.05
C SER A 14 2.54 -5.00 7.91
N ILE A 15 1.40 -4.31 7.87
CA ILE A 15 1.15 -3.28 6.87
C ILE A 15 1.92 -1.99 7.21
N VAL A 16 2.19 -1.18 6.19
CA VAL A 16 2.80 0.14 6.38
C VAL A 16 1.72 1.21 6.40
N ILE A 17 1.73 2.08 7.39
CA ILE A 17 0.80 3.21 7.48
C ILE A 17 1.57 4.52 7.71
N PRO A 18 1.32 5.59 6.93
CA PRO A 18 1.85 6.91 7.26
C PRO A 18 1.23 7.45 8.55
N ARG A 19 2.06 8.14 9.35
CA ARG A 19 1.65 8.71 10.64
C ARG A 19 0.44 9.64 10.56
N ARG A 20 0.27 10.36 9.44
CA ARG A 20 -0.91 11.22 9.19
C ARG A 20 -2.24 10.45 9.17
N ASP A 21 -2.21 9.18 8.74
CA ASP A 21 -3.41 8.37 8.51
C ASP A 21 -3.68 7.43 9.69
N HIS A 22 -2.67 7.08 10.49
CA HIS A 22 -2.78 6.12 11.59
C HIS A 22 -3.93 6.43 12.56
N ALA A 23 -3.96 7.63 13.16
CA ALA A 23 -5.00 7.99 14.13
C ALA A 23 -6.40 8.02 13.52
N ARG A 24 -6.51 8.35 12.23
CA ARG A 24 -7.77 8.35 11.50
C ARG A 24 -8.28 6.93 11.25
N LEU A 25 -7.39 6.05 10.78
CA LEU A 25 -7.66 4.63 10.55
C LEU A 25 -8.02 3.91 11.84
N GLU A 26 -7.31 4.20 12.94
CA GLU A 26 -7.55 3.60 14.25
C GLU A 26 -8.95 3.90 14.77
N ARG A 27 -9.38 5.18 14.71
CA ARG A 27 -10.75 5.58 15.06
C ARG A 27 -11.79 4.90 14.17
N LEU A 28 -11.56 4.90 12.86
CA LEU A 28 -12.44 4.26 11.89
C LEU A 28 -12.63 2.77 12.19
N ALA A 29 -11.55 2.06 12.50
CA ALA A 29 -11.60 0.64 12.82
C ALA A 29 -12.28 0.39 14.18
N ASP A 30 -12.05 1.25 15.18
CA ASP A 30 -12.69 1.16 16.49
C ASP A 30 -14.22 1.34 16.39
N ASP A 31 -14.67 2.32 15.62
CA ASP A 31 -16.09 2.56 15.36
C ASP A 31 -16.71 1.39 14.58
N ALA A 32 -16.03 0.89 13.54
CA ALA A 32 -16.47 -0.28 12.79
C ALA A 32 -16.60 -1.54 13.68
N VAL A 33 -15.70 -1.72 14.67
CA VAL A 33 -15.81 -2.81 15.66
C VAL A 33 -17.04 -2.63 16.54
N LYS A 34 -17.29 -1.43 17.06
CA LYS A 34 -18.47 -1.14 17.90
C LYS A 34 -19.78 -1.39 17.15
N GLU A 35 -19.81 -1.06 15.86
CA GLU A 35 -20.95 -1.26 14.96
C GLU A 35 -21.08 -2.72 14.47
N ARG A 36 -20.17 -3.62 14.86
CA ARG A 36 -20.11 -5.02 14.41
C ARG A 36 -19.97 -5.15 12.88
N HIS A 37 -19.30 -4.19 12.26
CA HIS A 37 -18.98 -4.26 10.84
C HIS A 37 -18.06 -5.46 10.57
N PRO A 38 -18.33 -6.29 9.54
CA PRO A 38 -17.60 -7.54 9.31
C PRO A 38 -16.09 -7.36 9.10
N VAL A 39 -15.68 -6.19 8.59
CA VAL A 39 -14.26 -5.85 8.33
C VAL A 39 -13.58 -5.18 9.54
N GLY A 40 -14.33 -4.71 10.54
CA GLY A 40 -13.81 -3.87 11.62
C GLY A 40 -12.70 -4.53 12.42
N SER A 41 -12.94 -5.77 12.90
CA SER A 41 -11.94 -6.52 13.69
C SER A 41 -10.68 -6.84 12.89
N PHE A 42 -10.84 -7.17 11.60
CA PHE A 42 -9.71 -7.41 10.70
C PHE A 42 -8.87 -6.14 10.56
N LEU A 43 -9.48 -5.02 10.15
CA LEU A 43 -8.77 -3.75 9.97
C LEU A 43 -8.10 -3.27 11.27
N MET A 44 -8.76 -3.40 12.42
CA MET A 44 -8.15 -3.07 13.73
C MET A 44 -6.90 -3.92 14.00
N SER A 45 -6.94 -5.21 13.67
CA SER A 45 -5.80 -6.10 13.84
C SER A 45 -4.62 -5.76 12.91
N GLU A 46 -4.90 -5.26 11.70
CA GLU A 46 -3.90 -4.74 10.75
C GLU A 46 -3.25 -3.47 11.30
N ILE A 47 -4.06 -2.50 11.74
CA ILE A 47 -3.57 -1.21 12.24
C ILE A 47 -2.70 -1.39 13.49
N ARG A 48 -3.13 -2.23 14.44
CA ARG A 48 -2.37 -2.45 15.70
C ARG A 48 -0.99 -3.05 15.49
N ARG A 49 -0.79 -3.82 14.41
CA ARG A 49 0.52 -4.40 14.07
C ARG A 49 1.26 -3.60 13.01
N ALA A 50 0.68 -2.51 12.51
CA ALA A 50 1.25 -1.75 11.42
C ALA A 50 2.57 -1.10 11.82
N VAL A 51 3.49 -1.01 10.85
CA VAL A 51 4.69 -0.19 11.00
C VAL A 51 4.31 1.22 10.58
N VAL A 52 4.36 2.15 11.53
CA VAL A 52 4.02 3.56 11.30
C VAL A 52 5.26 4.32 10.87
N PHE A 53 5.22 4.92 9.68
CA PHE A 53 6.29 5.75 9.14
C PHE A 53 5.96 7.23 9.26
N GLU A 54 6.97 8.08 9.39
CA GLU A 54 6.78 9.50 9.12
C GLU A 54 6.30 9.71 7.69
N THR A 55 5.48 10.73 7.47
CA THR A 55 4.74 10.89 6.20
C THR A 55 5.65 11.00 4.98
N ASN A 56 6.87 11.52 5.15
CA ASN A 56 7.89 11.66 4.11
C ASN A 56 8.88 10.48 4.05
N GLN A 57 8.67 9.44 4.85
CA GLN A 57 9.55 8.26 4.96
C GLN A 57 8.83 6.95 4.59
N VAL A 58 7.56 7.02 4.22
CA VAL A 58 6.84 5.84 3.72
C VAL A 58 7.59 5.27 2.52
N PRO A 59 7.87 3.95 2.48
CA PRO A 59 8.48 3.32 1.33
C PRO A 59 7.70 3.59 0.05
N ASP A 60 8.44 3.90 -1.02
CA ASP A 60 7.85 4.05 -2.35
C ASP A 60 7.08 2.77 -2.72
N GLY A 61 5.86 2.95 -3.25
CA GLY A 61 5.02 1.82 -3.66
C GLY A 61 4.10 1.26 -2.59
N ALA A 62 4.07 1.82 -1.38
CA ALA A 62 3.09 1.43 -0.35
C ALA A 62 1.71 2.06 -0.63
N VAL A 63 0.66 1.27 -0.56
CA VAL A 63 -0.73 1.73 -0.73
C VAL A 63 -1.18 2.55 0.49
N CYS A 64 -1.50 3.83 0.27
CA CYS A 64 -1.93 4.76 1.31
C CYS A 64 -3.36 5.27 1.07
N LEU A 65 -3.94 5.93 2.08
CA LEU A 65 -5.23 6.61 1.92
C LEU A 65 -5.10 7.80 0.97
N ASN A 66 -6.18 8.02 0.21
CA ASN A 66 -6.35 9.06 -0.81
C ASN A 66 -5.34 9.00 -1.96
N GLU A 67 -4.72 7.83 -2.16
CA GLU A 67 -3.79 7.57 -3.26
C GLU A 67 -4.35 6.50 -4.19
N TRP A 68 -3.85 6.49 -5.43
CA TRP A 68 -4.22 5.52 -6.43
C TRP A 68 -3.60 4.17 -6.12
N VAL A 69 -4.32 3.11 -6.44
CA VAL A 69 -3.83 1.74 -6.45
C VAL A 69 -4.35 1.03 -7.68
N THR A 70 -3.43 0.45 -8.44
CA THR A 70 -3.72 -0.51 -9.49
C THR A 70 -3.47 -1.92 -8.94
N TYR A 71 -4.50 -2.75 -8.97
CA TYR A 71 -4.45 -4.11 -8.43
C TYR A 71 -5.07 -5.11 -9.39
N ARG A 72 -4.81 -6.39 -9.13
CA ARG A 72 -5.42 -7.51 -9.85
C ARG A 72 -5.86 -8.58 -8.87
N VAL A 73 -7.09 -9.04 -9.04
CA VAL A 73 -7.70 -10.10 -8.22
C VAL A 73 -7.64 -11.43 -8.98
N ASP A 74 -7.27 -12.51 -8.28
CA ASP A 74 -7.21 -13.91 -8.74
C ASP A 74 -6.42 -14.14 -10.03
N GLY A 75 -5.45 -13.27 -10.32
CA GLY A 75 -4.68 -13.35 -11.56
C GLY A 75 -5.52 -13.10 -12.82
N GLY A 76 -6.68 -12.45 -12.68
CA GLY A 76 -7.55 -12.08 -13.79
C GLY A 76 -6.85 -11.27 -14.88
N ARG A 77 -7.42 -11.25 -16.08
CA ARG A 77 -6.75 -10.65 -17.26
C ARG A 77 -6.70 -9.13 -17.23
N GLN A 78 -7.54 -8.49 -16.43
CA GLN A 78 -7.66 -7.04 -16.32
C GLN A 78 -7.29 -6.57 -14.93
N SER A 79 -6.50 -5.50 -14.87
CA SER A 79 -6.19 -4.80 -13.63
C SER A 79 -7.16 -3.65 -13.44
N GLU A 80 -7.55 -3.39 -12.19
CA GLU A 80 -8.42 -2.30 -11.82
C GLU A 80 -7.60 -1.19 -11.16
N SER A 81 -7.98 0.07 -11.38
CA SER A 81 -7.37 1.21 -10.71
C SER A 81 -8.43 1.97 -9.92
N LYS A 82 -8.20 2.13 -8.61
CA LYS A 82 -9.10 2.83 -7.69
C LYS A 82 -8.29 3.74 -6.77
N ILE A 83 -8.97 4.67 -6.12
CA ILE A 83 -8.41 5.49 -5.03
C ILE A 83 -8.87 4.88 -3.71
N LEU A 84 -7.93 4.52 -2.83
CA LEU A 84 -8.27 3.98 -1.51
C LEU A 84 -8.71 5.13 -0.59
N VAL A 85 -9.95 5.13 -0.12
CA VAL A 85 -10.51 6.23 0.68
C VAL A 85 -11.17 5.74 1.98
N CYS A 86 -11.36 6.65 2.94
CA CYS A 86 -12.23 6.37 4.08
C CYS A 86 -13.71 6.37 3.64
N PRO A 87 -14.60 5.62 4.32
CA PRO A 87 -16.03 5.58 3.99
C PRO A 87 -16.70 6.95 3.95
N HIS A 88 -16.29 7.85 4.87
CA HIS A 88 -16.81 9.22 4.95
C HIS A 88 -16.43 10.10 3.75
N ASP A 89 -15.36 9.75 3.02
CA ASP A 89 -14.89 10.49 1.85
C ASP A 89 -15.39 9.85 0.54
N LEU A 90 -16.02 8.68 0.61
CA LEU A 90 -16.47 7.94 -0.56
C LEU A 90 -17.60 8.68 -1.27
N ARG A 91 -17.34 9.11 -2.50
CA ARG A 91 -18.23 9.85 -3.39
C ARG A 91 -18.62 9.05 -4.62
N ASN A 92 -17.71 8.24 -5.17
CA ASN A 92 -17.95 7.50 -6.39
C ASN A 92 -17.26 6.12 -6.38
N GLY A 93 -18.03 5.06 -6.10
CA GLY A 93 -17.54 3.68 -6.08
C GLY A 93 -17.00 3.14 -7.42
N LEU A 94 -17.21 3.84 -8.53
CA LEU A 94 -16.61 3.48 -9.82
C LEU A 94 -15.10 3.80 -9.87
N VAL A 95 -14.63 4.75 -9.08
CA VAL A 95 -13.22 5.20 -9.07
C VAL A 95 -12.58 5.15 -7.69
N GLU A 96 -13.39 5.10 -6.63
CA GLU A 96 -12.94 5.02 -5.24
C GLU A 96 -13.27 3.66 -4.63
N LEU A 97 -12.42 3.23 -3.71
CA LEU A 97 -12.55 2.00 -2.95
C LEU A 97 -12.46 2.32 -1.47
N SER A 98 -13.47 1.93 -0.70
CA SER A 98 -13.47 2.14 0.75
C SER A 98 -12.48 1.20 1.45
N VAL A 99 -11.70 1.72 2.39
CA VAL A 99 -10.84 0.93 3.29
C VAL A 99 -11.65 0.01 4.22
N LEU A 100 -12.96 0.25 4.42
CA LEU A 100 -13.85 -0.69 5.11
C LEU A 100 -14.47 -1.77 4.20
N SER A 101 -14.05 -1.87 2.94
CA SER A 101 -14.33 -3.07 2.14
C SER A 101 -13.29 -4.16 2.43
N PRO A 102 -13.61 -5.45 2.28
CA PRO A 102 -12.62 -6.51 2.50
C PRO A 102 -11.39 -6.37 1.59
N LEU A 103 -11.59 -5.98 0.33
CA LEU A 103 -10.51 -5.71 -0.62
C LEU A 103 -9.69 -4.47 -0.21
N GLY A 104 -10.35 -3.38 0.19
CA GLY A 104 -9.67 -2.15 0.60
C GLY A 104 -8.84 -2.32 1.87
N ALA A 105 -9.35 -3.08 2.85
CA ALA A 105 -8.61 -3.41 4.05
C ALA A 105 -7.39 -4.31 3.76
N ALA A 106 -7.50 -5.23 2.80
CA ALA A 106 -6.38 -6.06 2.38
C ALA A 106 -5.31 -5.25 1.63
N LEU A 107 -5.72 -4.27 0.80
CA LEU A 107 -4.80 -3.44 0.02
C LEU A 107 -4.02 -2.44 0.88
N LEU A 108 -4.59 -1.97 2.00
CA LEU A 108 -3.99 -0.95 2.85
C LEU A 108 -2.57 -1.35 3.27
N GLY A 109 -1.60 -0.50 2.95
CA GLY A 109 -0.20 -0.67 3.36
C GLY A 109 0.53 -1.85 2.70
N MET A 110 -0.06 -2.49 1.68
CA MET A 110 0.64 -3.41 0.79
C MET A 110 1.61 -2.63 -0.10
N SER A 111 2.75 -3.25 -0.43
CA SER A 111 3.69 -2.71 -1.41
C SER A 111 3.44 -3.26 -2.82
N VAL A 112 3.86 -2.52 -3.86
CA VAL A 112 3.86 -3.01 -5.25
C VAL A 112 4.57 -4.37 -5.34
N GLY A 113 3.93 -5.33 -6.01
CA GLY A 113 4.37 -6.72 -6.15
C GLY A 113 3.93 -7.65 -5.03
N GLN A 114 3.44 -7.13 -3.90
CA GLN A 114 2.96 -7.95 -2.79
C GLN A 114 1.62 -8.61 -3.11
N ARG A 115 1.41 -9.82 -2.58
CA ARG A 115 0.17 -10.58 -2.66
C ARG A 115 -0.43 -10.81 -1.29
N MET A 116 -1.75 -10.74 -1.19
CA MET A 116 -2.48 -11.03 0.04
C MET A 116 -3.82 -11.71 -0.28
N LYS A 117 -4.25 -12.60 0.60
CA LYS A 117 -5.58 -13.22 0.50
C LYS A 117 -6.61 -12.40 1.28
N PHE A 118 -7.83 -12.35 0.76
CA PHE A 118 -8.95 -11.71 1.44
C PHE A 118 -10.25 -12.47 1.16
N PHE A 119 -11.22 -12.34 2.06
CA PHE A 119 -12.56 -12.91 1.86
C PHE A 119 -13.48 -11.84 1.27
N SER A 120 -14.14 -12.14 0.15
CA SER A 120 -15.08 -11.19 -0.47
C SER A 120 -16.44 -11.17 0.24
N ILE A 121 -17.23 -10.12 -0.04
CA ILE A 121 -18.60 -10.01 0.48
C ILE A 121 -19.53 -11.05 -0.18
N GLU A 122 -19.27 -11.42 -1.43
CA GLU A 122 -20.01 -12.45 -2.17
C GLU A 122 -19.70 -13.88 -1.68
N GLY A 123 -18.69 -14.01 -0.81
CA GLY A 123 -18.18 -15.28 -0.35
C GLY A 123 -17.06 -15.79 -1.25
N GLY A 124 -16.08 -16.43 -0.64
CA GLY A 124 -14.91 -16.97 -1.34
C GLY A 124 -13.61 -16.32 -0.87
N LEU A 125 -12.55 -17.12 -0.92
CA LEU A 125 -11.18 -16.69 -0.64
C LEU A 125 -10.54 -16.26 -1.95
N HIS A 126 -10.18 -14.98 -2.04
CA HIS A 126 -9.55 -14.37 -3.21
C HIS A 126 -8.11 -14.00 -2.89
N SER A 127 -7.31 -13.78 -3.93
CA SER A 127 -5.94 -13.27 -3.84
C SER A 127 -5.82 -11.96 -4.62
N VAL A 128 -5.26 -10.93 -4.01
CA VAL A 128 -4.98 -9.64 -4.66
C VAL A 128 -3.48 -9.41 -4.77
N ILE A 129 -3.03 -8.87 -5.90
CA ILE A 129 -1.68 -8.32 -6.10
C ILE A 129 -1.76 -6.82 -6.37
N VAL A 130 -0.85 -6.04 -5.77
CA VAL A 130 -0.64 -4.64 -6.12
C VAL A 130 0.33 -4.54 -7.30
N GLU A 131 -0.05 -3.84 -8.36
CA GLU A 131 0.79 -3.66 -9.55
C GLU A 131 1.39 -2.26 -9.65
N SER A 132 0.68 -1.24 -9.15
CA SER A 132 1.14 0.15 -9.16
C SER A 132 0.38 0.95 -8.10
N VAL A 133 0.97 2.06 -7.64
CA VAL A 133 0.31 3.09 -6.81
C VAL A 133 0.22 4.44 -7.51
N LEU A 134 0.50 4.45 -8.82
CA LEU A 134 0.45 5.66 -9.64
C LEU A 134 -0.95 5.84 -10.24
N ALA A 135 -1.32 7.09 -10.47
CA ALA A 135 -2.53 7.41 -11.22
C ALA A 135 -2.48 6.80 -12.63
N PRO A 136 -3.54 6.11 -13.09
CA PRO A 136 -3.59 5.58 -14.45
C PRO A 136 -3.65 6.72 -15.48
N ALA A 137 -3.24 6.44 -16.71
CA ALA A 137 -3.34 7.41 -17.80
C ALA A 137 -4.80 7.80 -18.04
N GLY A 138 -5.10 9.10 -18.04
CA GLY A 138 -6.47 9.61 -18.20
C GLY A 138 -7.31 9.63 -16.93
N ALA A 139 -6.69 9.41 -15.75
CA ALA A 139 -7.38 9.52 -14.47
C ALA A 139 -8.02 10.93 -14.29
N PRO A 140 -9.27 11.01 -13.83
CA PRO A 140 -9.88 12.28 -13.47
C PRO A 140 -9.11 12.91 -12.29
N VAL A 141 -8.88 14.22 -12.35
CA VAL A 141 -8.25 14.98 -11.27
C VAL A 141 -9.29 15.18 -10.15
N LEU A 142 -9.50 14.14 -9.35
CA LEU A 142 -10.50 14.15 -8.26
C LEU A 142 -9.94 14.70 -6.95
N PHE A 143 -8.62 14.65 -6.80
CA PHE A 143 -7.90 15.21 -5.67
C PHE A 143 -6.73 16.04 -6.22
N PRO A 144 -6.42 17.21 -5.64
CA PRO A 144 -5.18 17.89 -5.97
C PRO A 144 -4.04 16.94 -5.62
N ALA A 145 -3.39 16.39 -6.64
CA ALA A 145 -2.25 15.49 -6.48
C ALA A 145 -1.18 16.23 -5.68
N LYS A 146 -1.13 16.01 -4.36
CA LYS A 146 0.02 16.40 -3.55
C LYS A 146 1.11 15.41 -3.90
N SER A 147 1.85 15.79 -4.93
CA SER A 147 3.08 15.19 -5.42
C SER A 147 4.03 14.87 -4.26
N CYS A 148 3.96 13.66 -3.71
CA CYS A 148 5.15 13.02 -3.13
C CYS A 148 5.94 12.43 -4.31
N ARG A 149 6.64 13.31 -5.02
CA ARG A 149 7.73 12.94 -5.91
C ARG A 149 9.02 13.34 -5.21
N SER A 150 9.70 12.38 -4.63
CA SER A 150 11.16 12.39 -4.64
C SER A 150 11.59 11.39 -5.69
N ALA A 151 11.81 11.87 -6.91
CA ALA A 151 12.69 11.20 -7.84
C ALA A 151 14.09 11.17 -7.21
N GLY A 152 14.41 10.08 -6.52
CA GLY A 152 15.77 9.74 -6.12
C GLY A 152 16.56 9.46 -7.40
N ARG A 153 17.19 10.50 -7.94
CA ARG A 153 18.09 10.46 -9.08
C ARG A 153 19.16 9.40 -8.82
N ALA A 154 19.32 8.48 -9.76
CA ALA A 154 20.43 7.55 -9.80
C ALA A 154 21.75 8.32 -9.69
N SER A 155 22.49 8.10 -8.60
CA SER A 155 23.90 8.48 -8.49
C SER A 155 24.74 7.46 -9.25
N THR A 156 24.66 7.48 -10.58
CA THR A 156 25.68 6.88 -11.43
C THR A 156 26.75 7.92 -11.71
N SER A 157 27.83 7.90 -10.94
CA SER A 157 29.15 8.33 -11.42
C SER A 157 30.27 7.77 -10.55
N SER A 158 30.74 6.60 -10.93
CA SER A 158 32.16 6.24 -10.98
C SER A 158 32.25 5.30 -12.19
N PRO A 159 33.27 5.39 -13.07
CA PRO A 159 34.68 5.34 -12.65
C PRO A 159 35.66 6.16 -13.52
N GLU A 160 36.95 6.00 -13.21
CA GLU A 160 38.15 6.12 -14.08
C GLU A 160 38.95 7.45 -14.07
N PRO A 161 40.25 7.44 -14.46
CA PRO A 161 41.39 7.19 -13.56
C PRO A 161 42.53 8.23 -13.78
N ASP A 162 43.63 8.06 -13.03
CA ASP A 162 44.99 8.57 -13.27
C ASP A 162 45.18 10.05 -13.68
N ASP A 163 45.52 10.91 -12.70
CA ASP A 163 46.29 12.14 -12.94
C ASP A 163 47.55 12.11 -12.07
N ASP A 164 48.65 11.70 -12.70
CA ASP A 164 49.99 11.62 -12.12
C ASP A 164 50.72 12.97 -12.34
N GLY A 165 51.04 13.66 -11.25
CA GLY A 165 52.15 14.64 -11.18
C GLY A 165 51.78 16.09 -10.82
N PRO A 166 52.76 16.97 -10.52
CA PRO A 166 54.19 16.72 -10.30
C PRO A 166 54.62 16.94 -8.83
N GLN A 167 55.73 16.29 -8.46
CA GLN A 167 56.46 16.57 -7.22
C GLN A 167 57.08 17.98 -7.28
N ALA A 168 56.93 18.74 -6.20
CA ALA A 168 57.70 19.96 -5.94
C ALA A 168 58.83 19.67 -4.93
N ALA A 169 59.94 20.37 -5.17
CA ALA A 169 61.32 20.12 -4.73
C ALA A 169 61.60 20.21 -3.22
#